data_AF-A0A095XZ18-F1
#
_entry.id   AF-A0A095XZ18-F1
#
_cell.length_a   1.000
_cell.length_b   1.000
_cell.length_c   1.000
_cell.angle_alpha   90.00
_cell.angle_beta   90.00
_cell.angle_gamma   90.00
#
_symmetry.space_group_name_H-M   'P 1'
#
loop_
_entity.id
_entity.type
_entity.pdbx_description
1 polymer ?
#
loop_
_entity_poly.entity_id
_entity_poly.type
_entity_poly.pdbx_seq_one_letter_code
_entity_poly.pdbx_strand_id
1 'polypeptide(L)'
;MKGKVVVLTLLLCGLLSGCKSEVTTDNRMKDSSMRENSLEYDAYRKNIVDSKYTWYSKYINQYLLDIKDREYKVNLEDLDSIIADLDAKIKEVKKLDPEKIRAAIDKESEDVSKNDKDDKKYKANIENVKADIEPNKNSMLKLLNRLRKGLELGKDGQFDQNDIKKLSEIESSLLKVYDEKLKPY
;
A
#
# COMPACT_ATOMS: atom_id res chain seq x y z
N MET A 1 43.97 -8.88 32.04
CA MET A 1 43.48 -9.35 30.73
C MET A 1 42.41 -8.40 30.21
N LYS A 2 42.39 -8.21 28.90
CA LYS A 2 41.61 -7.25 28.11
C LYS A 2 40.09 -7.48 28.24
N GLY A 3 39.30 -6.42 28.20
CA GLY A 3 37.86 -6.47 27.99
C GLY A 3 37.28 -5.06 27.88
N LYS A 4 36.93 -4.66 26.65
CA LYS A 4 36.73 -3.28 26.21
C LYS A 4 35.46 -2.63 26.77
N VAL A 5 35.59 -1.34 27.06
CA VAL A 5 34.53 -0.35 27.24
C VAL A 5 33.74 -0.21 25.93
N VAL A 6 32.41 -0.31 25.98
CA VAL A 6 31.51 0.33 25.03
C VAL A 6 30.46 1.07 25.86
N VAL A 7 30.72 2.35 26.08
CA VAL A 7 29.74 3.32 26.56
C VAL A 7 28.79 3.58 25.40
N LEU A 8 27.54 3.12 25.51
CA LEU A 8 26.46 3.60 24.67
C LEU A 8 25.67 4.60 25.52
N THR A 9 26.05 5.87 25.37
CA THR A 9 25.49 6.99 26.13
C THR A 9 23.99 7.11 25.84
N LEU A 10 23.24 7.17 26.93
CA LEU A 10 21.81 7.40 27.01
C LEU A 10 21.33 8.62 26.23
N LEU A 11 20.08 8.48 25.77
CA LEU A 11 19.09 9.54 25.63
C LEU A 11 19.31 10.70 26.61
N LEU A 12 19.35 11.92 26.07
CA LEU A 12 18.89 13.10 26.79
C LEU A 12 18.22 14.06 25.81
N CYS A 13 16.92 14.23 26.02
CA CYS A 13 16.11 15.27 25.43
C CYS A 13 16.70 16.64 25.75
N GLY A 14 16.78 17.50 24.75
CA GLY A 14 17.10 18.92 24.89
C GLY A 14 16.31 19.70 23.85
N LEU A 15 15.12 20.13 24.25
CA LEU A 15 14.26 21.08 23.56
C LEU A 15 15.06 22.28 23.05
N LEU A 16 15.13 22.45 21.72
CA LEU A 16 15.17 23.76 21.11
C LEU A 16 13.79 24.04 20.54
N SER A 17 12.94 24.57 21.41
CA SER A 17 11.74 25.31 21.09
C SER A 17 12.10 26.53 20.22
N GLY A 18 12.27 26.30 18.92
CA GLY A 18 12.03 27.31 17.92
C GLY A 18 10.55 27.24 17.55
N CYS A 19 9.80 28.31 17.83
CA CYS A 19 8.44 28.50 17.33
C CYS A 19 8.43 28.38 15.79
N LYS A 20 8.27 27.17 15.27
CA LYS A 20 7.68 26.99 13.95
C LYS A 20 6.20 26.85 14.22
N SER A 21 5.47 27.92 13.88
CA SER A 21 4.06 27.88 13.54
C SER A 21 3.68 26.48 13.07
N GLU A 22 2.66 25.91 13.69
CA GLU A 22 2.00 24.69 13.25
C GLU A 22 1.54 24.93 11.80
N VAL A 23 2.43 24.64 10.84
CA VAL A 23 2.09 24.64 9.43
C VAL A 23 1.37 23.32 9.24
N THR A 24 0.08 23.31 9.59
CA THR A 24 -0.84 22.32 9.07
C THR A 24 -0.65 22.32 7.55
N THR A 25 -0.43 21.13 7.01
CA THR A 25 -0.14 20.88 5.58
C THR A 25 -1.14 21.58 4.64
N ASP A 26 -2.34 21.86 5.16
CA ASP A 26 -3.44 22.58 4.52
C ASP A 26 -3.10 24.03 4.10
N ASN A 27 -2.29 24.76 4.85
CA ASN A 27 -2.01 26.18 4.55
C ASN A 27 -0.90 26.40 3.48
N ARG A 28 -0.27 25.33 2.98
CA ARG A 28 0.79 25.41 1.95
C ARG A 28 0.32 25.17 0.52
N MET A 29 -0.90 24.69 0.29
CA MET A 29 -1.42 24.39 -1.05
C MET A 29 -2.42 25.44 -1.51
N LYS A 30 -1.93 26.59 -1.97
CA LYS A 30 -2.76 27.64 -2.61
C LYS A 30 -3.17 27.30 -4.05
N ASP A 31 -2.57 26.28 -4.66
CA ASP A 31 -2.83 25.87 -6.05
C ASP A 31 -3.59 24.54 -6.09
N SER A 32 -4.71 24.51 -6.82
CA SER A 32 -5.57 23.33 -6.97
C SER A 32 -4.83 22.14 -7.59
N SER A 33 -3.90 22.39 -8.52
CA SER A 33 -3.11 21.33 -9.16
C SER A 33 -2.17 20.64 -8.16
N MET A 34 -1.57 21.42 -7.25
CA MET A 34 -0.68 20.91 -6.23
C MET A 34 -1.42 20.07 -5.19
N ARG A 35 -2.65 20.47 -4.85
CA ARG A 35 -3.53 19.70 -3.97
C ARG A 35 -3.92 18.37 -4.59
N GLU A 36 -4.27 18.38 -5.88
CA GLU A 36 -4.63 17.18 -6.62
C GLU A 36 -3.47 16.17 -6.65
N ASN A 37 -2.24 16.61 -6.94
CA ASN A 37 -1.07 15.74 -6.97
C ASN A 37 -0.78 15.11 -5.59
N SER A 38 -0.93 15.88 -4.50
CA SER A 38 -0.74 15.36 -3.14
C SER A 38 -1.76 14.29 -2.78
N LEU A 39 -3.02 14.50 -3.17
CA LEU A 39 -4.09 13.52 -2.92
C LEU A 39 -3.82 12.22 -3.68
N GLU A 40 -3.31 12.30 -4.92
CA GLU A 40 -2.89 11.13 -5.70
C GLU A 40 -1.73 10.38 -5.02
N TYR A 41 -0.73 11.10 -4.52
CA TYR A 41 0.39 10.49 -3.81
C TYR A 41 -0.03 9.82 -2.49
N ASP A 42 -0.91 10.46 -1.71
CA ASP A 42 -1.45 9.87 -0.49
C ASP A 42 -2.31 8.64 -0.77
N ALA A 43 -3.13 8.68 -1.83
CA ALA A 43 -3.88 7.52 -2.30
C ALA A 43 -2.96 6.37 -2.70
N TYR A 44 -1.88 6.64 -3.44
CA TYR A 44 -0.87 5.66 -3.80
C TYR A 44 -0.18 5.04 -2.58
N ARG A 45 0.32 5.87 -1.64
CA ARG A 45 0.96 5.38 -0.41
C ARG A 45 0.03 4.52 0.42
N LYS A 46 -1.21 4.98 0.63
CA LYS A 46 -2.22 4.22 1.37
C LYS A 46 -2.48 2.87 0.72
N ASN A 47 -2.58 2.82 -0.61
CA ASN A 47 -2.79 1.56 -1.33
C ASN A 47 -1.62 0.58 -1.14
N ILE A 48 -0.38 1.05 -1.17
CA ILE A 48 0.79 0.21 -0.89
C ILE A 48 0.77 -0.30 0.56
N VAL A 49 0.52 0.57 1.53
CA VAL A 49 0.47 0.20 2.96
C VAL A 49 -0.67 -0.79 3.23
N ASP A 50 -1.88 -0.50 2.73
CA ASP A 50 -3.05 -1.36 2.86
C ASP A 50 -2.79 -2.73 2.19
N SER A 51 -1.94 -2.81 1.17
CA SER A 51 -1.71 -4.06 0.43
C SER A 51 -0.84 -5.11 1.16
N LYS A 52 -0.15 -4.76 2.26
CA LYS A 52 0.85 -5.63 2.93
C LYS A 52 0.41 -7.06 3.22
N TYR A 53 -0.88 -7.24 3.46
CA TYR A 53 -1.57 -8.54 3.55
C TYR A 53 -3.09 -8.31 3.65
N THR A 54 -3.50 -7.09 3.97
CA THR A 54 -4.86 -6.71 4.32
C THR A 54 -5.87 -7.01 3.23
N TRP A 55 -5.52 -6.92 1.94
CA TRP A 55 -6.49 -7.19 0.87
C TRP A 55 -6.92 -8.66 0.82
N TYR A 56 -5.99 -9.60 0.98
CA TYR A 56 -6.36 -11.02 1.09
C TYR A 56 -7.21 -11.24 2.33
N SER A 57 -6.78 -10.68 3.47
CA SER A 57 -7.52 -10.80 4.72
C SER A 57 -8.94 -10.26 4.61
N LYS A 58 -9.09 -9.11 3.95
CA LYS A 58 -10.34 -8.36 3.82
C LYS A 58 -11.31 -9.03 2.86
N TYR A 59 -10.86 -9.45 1.69
CA TYR A 59 -11.76 -9.91 0.63
C TYR A 59 -11.93 -11.43 0.61
N ILE A 60 -10.93 -12.22 1.02
CA ILE A 60 -10.98 -13.69 0.97
C ILE A 60 -11.02 -14.29 2.36
N ASN A 61 -10.02 -14.02 3.21
CA ASN A 61 -9.83 -14.78 4.45
C ASN A 61 -11.02 -14.67 5.39
N GLN A 62 -11.49 -13.44 5.67
CA GLN A 62 -12.63 -13.24 6.56
C GLN A 62 -13.89 -13.94 6.02
N TYR A 63 -14.13 -13.82 4.70
CA TYR A 63 -15.27 -14.47 4.08
C TYR A 63 -15.21 -16.00 4.18
N LEU A 64 -14.04 -16.59 3.95
CA LEU A 64 -13.83 -18.03 4.10
C LEU A 64 -14.06 -18.50 5.54
N LEU A 65 -13.62 -17.72 6.53
CA LEU A 65 -13.89 -18.00 7.94
C LEU A 65 -15.40 -18.02 8.23
N ASP A 66 -16.13 -17.03 7.71
CA ASP A 66 -17.58 -16.87 7.95
C ASP A 66 -18.45 -17.97 7.32
N ILE A 67 -17.96 -18.65 6.28
CA ILE A 67 -18.68 -19.74 5.60
C ILE A 67 -18.19 -21.14 5.98
N LYS A 68 -17.06 -21.26 6.69
CA LYS A 68 -16.51 -22.55 7.11
C LYS A 68 -17.50 -23.33 7.98
N ASP A 69 -18.18 -22.64 8.88
CA ASP A 69 -19.20 -23.24 9.77
C ASP A 69 -20.45 -23.69 9.00
N ARG A 70 -20.60 -23.26 7.74
CA ARG A 70 -21.67 -23.65 6.82
C ARG A 70 -21.21 -24.70 5.81
N GLU A 71 -20.16 -25.46 6.15
CA GLU A 71 -19.56 -26.46 5.25
C GLU A 71 -19.12 -25.84 3.90
N TYR A 72 -18.62 -24.60 3.94
CA TYR A 72 -18.23 -23.81 2.78
C TYR A 72 -19.36 -23.51 1.78
N LYS A 73 -20.62 -23.58 2.22
CA LYS A 73 -21.76 -23.06 1.44
C LYS A 73 -21.71 -21.54 1.41
N VAL A 74 -21.80 -21.00 0.20
CA VAL A 74 -21.64 -19.58 -0.11
C VAL A 74 -23.00 -18.92 -0.16
N ASN A 75 -23.15 -17.80 0.55
CA ASN A 75 -24.26 -16.89 0.30
C ASN A 75 -23.89 -16.01 -0.91
N LEU A 76 -24.62 -16.18 -2.01
CA LEU A 76 -24.33 -15.48 -3.27
C LEU A 76 -24.53 -13.96 -3.15
N GLU A 77 -25.47 -13.49 -2.33
CA GLU A 77 -25.69 -12.05 -2.12
C GLU A 77 -24.48 -11.42 -1.41
N ASP A 78 -23.97 -12.09 -0.37
CA ASP A 78 -22.77 -11.65 0.36
C ASP A 78 -21.54 -11.69 -0.56
N LEU A 79 -21.39 -12.76 -1.35
CA LEU A 79 -20.27 -12.90 -2.30
C LEU A 79 -20.29 -11.78 -3.35
N ASP A 80 -21.44 -11.49 -3.95
CA ASP A 80 -21.56 -10.44 -4.95
C ASP A 80 -21.27 -9.06 -4.36
N SER A 81 -21.66 -8.81 -3.10
CA SER A 81 -21.29 -7.58 -2.39
C SER A 81 -19.78 -7.44 -2.21
N ILE A 82 -19.09 -8.52 -1.80
CA ILE A 82 -17.62 -8.50 -1.62
C ILE A 82 -16.91 -8.31 -2.96
N ILE A 83 -17.39 -8.97 -4.02
CA ILE A 83 -16.85 -8.80 -5.38
C ILE A 83 -17.05 -7.36 -5.86
N ALA A 84 -18.20 -6.74 -5.59
CA ALA A 84 -18.46 -5.35 -5.95
C ALA A 84 -17.50 -4.37 -5.25
N ASP A 85 -17.24 -4.58 -3.95
CA ASP A 85 -16.27 -3.80 -3.19
C ASP A 85 -14.84 -3.96 -3.75
N LEU A 86 -14.47 -5.18 -4.10
CA LEU A 86 -13.17 -5.47 -4.72
C LEU A 86 -13.05 -4.83 -6.10
N ASP A 87 -14.11 -4.86 -6.92
CA ASP A 87 -14.15 -4.20 -8.23
C ASP A 87 -14.05 -2.67 -8.10
N ALA A 88 -14.66 -2.08 -7.08
CA ALA A 88 -14.49 -0.67 -6.76
C ALA A 88 -13.02 -0.36 -6.41
N LYS A 89 -12.36 -1.23 -5.62
CA LYS A 89 -10.94 -1.08 -5.29
C LYS A 89 -10.02 -1.22 -6.51
N ILE A 90 -10.31 -2.15 -7.42
CA ILE A 90 -9.59 -2.28 -8.69
C ILE A 90 -9.72 -1.00 -9.51
N LYS A 91 -10.91 -0.40 -9.58
CA LYS A 91 -11.15 0.87 -10.27
C LYS A 91 -10.37 2.02 -9.63
N GLU A 92 -10.32 2.09 -8.30
CA GLU A 92 -9.52 3.08 -7.54
C GLU A 92 -8.04 3.00 -7.93
N VAL A 93 -7.42 1.81 -7.81
CA VAL A 93 -5.99 1.61 -8.14
C VAL A 93 -5.72 1.89 -9.62
N LYS A 94 -6.65 1.55 -10.51
CA LYS A 94 -6.51 1.80 -11.95
C LYS A 94 -6.44 3.30 -12.28
N LYS A 95 -7.18 4.12 -11.52
CA LYS A 95 -7.26 5.57 -11.71
C LYS A 95 -6.03 6.34 -11.23
N LEU A 96 -5.21 5.77 -10.34
CA LEU A 96 -3.98 6.40 -9.86
C LEU A 96 -3.14 6.91 -11.03
N ASP A 97 -2.74 8.17 -11.01
CA ASP A 97 -1.96 8.80 -12.08
C ASP A 97 -0.47 8.84 -11.72
N PRO A 98 0.38 7.99 -12.35
CA PRO A 98 1.80 7.95 -12.01
C PRO A 98 2.54 9.27 -12.19
N GLU A 99 2.16 10.08 -13.19
CA GLU A 99 2.82 11.36 -13.42
C GLU A 99 2.49 12.37 -12.32
N LYS A 100 1.24 12.40 -11.86
CA LYS A 100 0.84 13.23 -10.71
C LYS A 100 1.52 12.79 -9.42
N ILE A 101 1.67 11.49 -9.23
CA ILE A 101 2.40 10.91 -8.09
C ILE A 101 3.88 11.33 -8.14
N ARG A 102 4.54 11.24 -9.31
CA ARG A 102 5.93 11.72 -9.48
C ARG A 102 6.06 13.21 -9.20
N ALA A 103 5.15 14.02 -9.74
CA ALA A 103 5.14 15.46 -9.54
C ALA A 103 4.95 15.84 -8.06
N ALA A 104 4.14 15.08 -7.31
CA ALA A 104 4.00 15.26 -5.86
C ALA A 104 5.29 14.95 -5.11
N ILE A 105 5.96 13.85 -5.46
CA ILE A 105 7.25 13.45 -4.88
C ILE A 105 8.33 14.49 -5.18
N ASP A 106 8.41 14.98 -6.42
CA ASP A 106 9.38 16.00 -6.81
C ASP A 106 9.20 17.26 -5.96
N LYS A 107 7.95 17.70 -5.76
CA LYS A 107 7.64 18.86 -4.91
C LYS A 107 8.00 18.65 -3.44
N GLU A 108 7.65 17.49 -2.85
CA GLU A 108 8.06 17.17 -1.48
C GLU A 108 9.60 17.14 -1.35
N SER A 109 10.29 16.59 -2.35
CA SER A 109 11.74 16.52 -2.37
C SER A 109 12.40 17.90 -2.48
N GLU A 110 11.83 18.82 -3.26
CA GLU A 110 12.31 20.19 -3.38
C GLU A 110 12.16 20.96 -2.06
N ASP A 111 11.03 20.78 -1.37
CA ASP A 111 10.76 21.40 -0.07
C ASP A 111 11.68 20.88 1.05
N VAL A 112 12.05 19.59 1.00
CA VAL A 112 13.05 18.99 1.91
C VAL A 112 14.47 19.43 1.54
N SER A 113 14.81 19.46 0.24
CA SER A 113 16.14 19.82 -0.27
C SER A 113 16.57 21.25 0.06
N LYS A 114 15.63 22.16 0.35
CA LYS A 114 15.95 23.52 0.83
C LYS A 114 16.82 23.51 2.10
N ASN A 115 16.88 22.38 2.84
CA ASN A 115 17.72 22.20 4.02
C ASN A 115 19.00 21.35 3.79
N ASP A 116 19.15 20.64 2.67
CA ASP A 116 20.36 19.86 2.34
C ASP A 116 20.39 19.42 0.86
N LYS A 117 20.76 20.32 -0.06
CA LYS A 117 20.62 20.14 -1.52
C LYS A 117 21.55 19.09 -2.14
N ASP A 118 22.56 18.60 -1.42
CA ASP A 118 23.66 17.80 -1.97
C ASP A 118 23.73 16.36 -1.45
N ASP A 119 22.73 15.90 -0.71
CA ASP A 119 22.66 14.49 -0.32
C ASP A 119 22.34 13.61 -1.55
N LYS A 120 23.40 13.12 -2.19
CA LYS A 120 23.35 12.17 -3.32
C LYS A 120 22.56 10.91 -2.96
N LYS A 121 22.58 10.48 -1.70
CA LYS A 121 21.83 9.30 -1.24
C LYS A 121 20.34 9.58 -1.20
N TYR A 122 19.94 10.77 -0.73
CA TYR A 122 18.54 11.21 -0.75
C TYR A 122 17.99 11.30 -2.18
N LYS A 123 18.71 11.97 -3.09
CA LYS A 123 18.30 12.08 -4.50
C LYS A 123 18.18 10.71 -5.17
N ALA A 124 19.16 9.82 -4.96
CA ALA A 124 19.09 8.46 -5.49
C ALA A 124 17.90 7.67 -4.94
N ASN A 125 17.56 7.85 -3.65
CA ASN A 125 16.40 7.20 -3.06
C ASN A 125 15.08 7.68 -3.67
N ILE A 126 14.94 9.00 -3.90
CA ILE A 126 13.75 9.58 -4.54
C ILE A 126 13.59 9.07 -5.99
N GLU A 127 14.66 8.99 -6.77
CA GLU A 127 14.60 8.43 -8.13
C GLU A 127 14.18 6.95 -8.13
N ASN A 128 14.68 6.13 -7.19
CA ASN A 128 14.26 4.74 -7.06
C ASN A 128 12.76 4.62 -6.76
N VAL A 129 12.26 5.45 -5.84
CA VAL A 129 10.83 5.48 -5.47
C VAL A 129 9.96 5.87 -6.66
N LYS A 130 10.39 6.85 -7.46
CA LYS A 130 9.67 7.26 -8.68
C LYS A 130 9.67 6.18 -9.75
N ALA A 131 10.76 5.42 -9.87
CA ALA A 131 10.86 4.31 -10.81
C ALA A 131 9.92 3.14 -10.44
N ASP A 132 9.60 2.98 -9.16
CA ASP A 132 8.75 1.89 -8.66
C ASP A 132 7.24 2.16 -8.77
N ILE A 133 6.79 3.39 -9.11
CA ILE A 133 5.36 3.76 -9.13
C ILE A 133 4.53 2.86 -10.06
N GLU A 134 4.89 2.78 -11.34
CA GLU A 134 4.19 1.93 -12.31
C GLU A 134 4.33 0.44 -12.01
N PRO A 135 5.54 -0.08 -11.72
CA PRO A 135 5.69 -1.45 -11.25
C PRO A 135 4.79 -1.80 -10.06
N ASN A 136 4.69 -0.89 -9.08
CA ASN A 136 3.83 -1.06 -7.91
C ASN A 136 2.35 -1.02 -8.30
N LYS A 137 1.91 -0.04 -9.09
CA LYS A 137 0.53 0.05 -9.60
C LYS A 137 0.12 -1.23 -10.33
N ASN A 138 0.97 -1.73 -11.22
CA ASN A 138 0.72 -2.96 -11.97
C ASN A 138 0.67 -4.19 -11.07
N SER A 139 1.57 -4.26 -10.08
CA SER A 139 1.58 -5.34 -9.09
C SER A 139 0.31 -5.32 -8.24
N MET A 140 -0.12 -4.17 -7.74
CA MET A 140 -1.38 -3.99 -7.01
C MET A 140 -2.60 -4.47 -7.82
N LEU A 141 -2.70 -4.05 -9.09
CA LEU A 141 -3.78 -4.52 -9.98
C LEU A 141 -3.74 -6.03 -10.19
N LYS A 142 -2.55 -6.62 -10.32
CA LYS A 142 -2.40 -8.07 -10.47
C LYS A 142 -2.89 -8.81 -9.22
N LEU A 143 -2.56 -8.32 -8.03
CA LEU A 143 -3.03 -8.89 -6.75
C LEU A 143 -4.56 -8.88 -6.68
N LEU A 144 -5.17 -7.70 -6.86
CA LEU A 144 -6.62 -7.51 -6.75
C LEU A 144 -7.39 -8.35 -7.77
N ASN A 145 -6.91 -8.44 -9.01
CA ASN A 145 -7.55 -9.29 -10.03
C ASN A 145 -7.47 -10.79 -9.70
N ARG A 146 -6.42 -11.24 -9.01
CA ARG A 146 -6.32 -12.64 -8.57
C ARG A 146 -7.25 -12.92 -7.41
N LEU A 147 -7.38 -11.98 -6.48
CA LEU A 147 -8.37 -12.06 -5.41
C LEU A 147 -9.79 -12.19 -5.99
N ARG A 148 -10.10 -11.36 -6.99
CA ARG A 148 -11.41 -11.37 -7.67
C ARG A 148 -11.70 -12.73 -8.31
N LYS A 149 -10.73 -13.30 -9.02
CA LYS A 149 -10.84 -14.64 -9.60
C LYS A 149 -11.02 -15.72 -8.54
N GLY A 150 -10.37 -15.58 -7.38
CA GLY A 150 -10.55 -16.50 -6.26
C GLY A 150 -11.98 -16.49 -5.73
N LEU A 151 -12.56 -15.31 -5.54
CA LEU A 151 -13.95 -15.16 -5.11
C LEU A 151 -14.96 -15.68 -6.14
N GLU A 152 -14.70 -15.48 -7.43
CA GLU A 152 -15.56 -16.00 -8.50
C GLU A 152 -15.70 -17.53 -8.52
N LEU A 153 -14.79 -18.27 -7.88
CA LEU A 153 -14.91 -19.73 -7.75
C LEU A 153 -16.15 -20.13 -6.96
N GLY A 154 -16.58 -19.33 -5.97
CA GLY A 154 -17.74 -19.62 -5.13
C GLY A 154 -19.11 -19.33 -5.76
N LYS A 155 -19.15 -18.89 -7.02
CA LYS A 155 -20.40 -18.49 -7.70
C LYS A 155 -21.37 -19.64 -7.98
N ASP A 156 -20.92 -20.89 -7.85
CA ASP A 156 -21.79 -22.06 -7.91
C ASP A 156 -22.53 -22.34 -6.57
N GLY A 157 -22.29 -21.51 -5.54
CA GLY A 157 -22.93 -21.60 -4.24
C GLY A 157 -22.10 -22.35 -3.19
N GLN A 158 -20.88 -22.75 -3.48
CA GLN A 158 -19.99 -23.41 -2.53
C GLN A 158 -18.50 -23.21 -2.87
N PHE A 159 -17.60 -23.47 -1.93
CA PHE A 159 -16.19 -23.69 -2.27
C PHE A 159 -15.83 -25.14 -2.02
N ASP A 160 -15.40 -25.84 -3.07
CA ASP A 160 -14.91 -27.21 -2.96
C ASP A 160 -13.43 -27.28 -2.54
N GLN A 161 -12.91 -28.48 -2.33
CA GLN A 161 -11.49 -28.65 -1.95
C GLN A 161 -10.50 -28.13 -3.02
N ASN A 162 -10.86 -28.19 -4.31
CA ASN A 162 -10.02 -27.67 -5.37
C ASN A 162 -9.97 -26.14 -5.32
N ASP A 163 -11.08 -25.50 -5.00
CA ASP A 163 -11.15 -24.05 -4.89
C ASP A 163 -10.40 -23.55 -3.67
N ILE A 164 -10.53 -24.22 -2.52
CA ILE A 164 -9.70 -23.94 -1.34
C ILE A 164 -8.21 -24.05 -1.66
N LYS A 165 -7.81 -25.05 -2.46
CA LYS A 165 -6.42 -25.18 -2.92
C LYS A 165 -5.98 -24.00 -3.80
N LYS A 166 -6.80 -23.61 -4.79
CA LYS A 166 -6.52 -22.44 -5.64
C LYS A 166 -6.44 -21.14 -4.82
N LEU A 167 -7.27 -20.99 -3.80
CA LEU A 167 -7.26 -19.83 -2.89
C LEU A 167 -5.97 -19.78 -2.07
N SER A 168 -5.49 -20.92 -1.57
CA SER A 168 -4.18 -21.02 -0.90
C SER A 168 -3.00 -20.69 -1.83
N GLU A 169 -3.07 -21.11 -3.09
CA GLU A 169 -2.08 -20.73 -4.11
C GLU A 169 -2.12 -19.23 -4.42
N ILE A 170 -3.31 -18.62 -4.45
CA ILE A 170 -3.47 -17.17 -4.55
C ILE A 170 -2.76 -16.52 -3.36
N GLU A 171 -3.09 -16.90 -2.13
CA GLU A 171 -2.48 -16.35 -0.90
C GLU A 171 -0.95 -16.39 -0.94
N SER A 172 -0.39 -17.58 -1.19
CA SER A 172 1.06 -17.79 -1.25
C SER A 172 1.72 -16.90 -2.31
N SER A 173 1.03 -16.70 -3.43
CA SER A 173 1.53 -15.88 -4.52
C SER A 173 1.32 -14.38 -4.29
N LEU A 174 0.32 -13.97 -3.52
CA LEU A 174 0.16 -12.58 -3.07
C LEU A 174 1.32 -12.19 -2.15
N LEU A 175 1.65 -13.05 -1.18
CA LEU A 175 2.80 -12.86 -0.26
C LEU A 175 4.09 -12.63 -1.04
N LYS A 176 4.38 -13.51 -2.01
CA LYS A 176 5.56 -13.39 -2.85
C LYS A 176 5.60 -12.08 -3.64
N VAL A 177 4.48 -11.67 -4.24
CA VAL A 177 4.43 -10.42 -5.00
C VAL A 177 4.58 -9.22 -4.09
N TYR A 178 4.03 -9.25 -2.88
CA TYR A 178 4.23 -8.18 -1.91
C TYR A 178 5.71 -8.07 -1.50
N ASP A 179 6.30 -9.15 -0.98
CA ASP A 179 7.68 -9.13 -0.46
C ASP A 179 8.72 -8.78 -1.52
N GLU A 180 8.52 -9.29 -2.75
CA GLU A 180 9.52 -9.14 -3.81
C GLU A 180 9.32 -7.87 -4.64
N LYS A 181 8.06 -7.47 -4.88
CA LYS A 181 7.74 -6.48 -5.93
C LYS A 181 7.17 -5.19 -5.41
N LEU A 182 6.40 -5.20 -4.32
CA LEU A 182 5.85 -3.98 -3.77
C LEU A 182 6.89 -3.34 -2.85
N LYS A 183 7.53 -2.29 -3.34
CA LYS A 183 8.53 -1.54 -2.57
C LYS A 183 7.84 -0.43 -1.78
N PRO A 184 7.81 -0.52 -0.43
CA PRO A 184 7.31 0.58 0.39
C PRO A 184 8.30 1.76 0.34
N TYR A 185 7.76 2.96 0.48
CA TYR A 185 8.51 4.19 0.71
C TYR A 185 8.94 4.29 2.18
#